data_AF-A0A1Y6MET5-F1
#
_entry.id   AF-A0A1Y6MET5-F1
#
_cell.length_a   1.000
_cell.length_b   1.000
_cell.length_c   1.000
_cell.angle_alpha   90.00
_cell.angle_beta   90.00
_cell.angle_gamma   90.00
#
_symmetry.space_group_name_H-M   'P 1'
#
loop_
_entity.id
_entity.type
_entity.pdbx_description
1 polymer ?
#
loop_
_entity_poly.entity_id
_entity_poly.type
_entity_poly.pdbx_seq_one_letter_code
_entity_poly.pdbx_strand_id
1 'polypeptide(L)'
;MNLDEFKILSVVLIFVTTVLAGLYPFLRKFKTTRPLESPAAEALASGVFLGAGLIHMLGDASTSFLDHGIEYPIAFVLAGCVFLLLLWFEHLGRRLDEHGDSNSPAFAILAMIILSIHSLLAGTVLGLSGSITMMVMILIAILAHKWAASFSLAVQLSKSRLSLRQSLLMFGLFTLMLPLGVALGSGILEYTSSYPLLEPIFYSLAAGTFLYLGTLHGLKQSTMVDKCCDLKNFTFVVVGFLLMAVVAIWT
;
A
#
# COMPACT_ATOMS: atom_id res chain seq x y z
N MET A 1 -27.54 -3.21 -11.84
CA MET A 1 -26.15 -2.95 -12.19
C MET A 1 -25.55 -4.26 -12.67
N ASN A 2 -25.06 -4.32 -13.90
CA ASN A 2 -24.36 -5.51 -14.40
C ASN A 2 -22.90 -5.55 -13.89
N LEU A 3 -22.16 -6.61 -14.19
CA LEU A 3 -20.77 -6.79 -13.73
C LEU A 3 -19.84 -5.66 -14.24
N ASP A 4 -19.97 -5.26 -15.50
CA ASP A 4 -19.10 -4.26 -16.11
C ASP A 4 -19.37 -2.85 -15.56
N GLU A 5 -20.64 -2.49 -15.38
CA GLU A 5 -21.05 -1.26 -14.69
C GLU A 5 -20.48 -1.21 -13.27
N PHE A 6 -20.51 -2.34 -12.54
CA PHE A 6 -19.95 -2.41 -11.19
C PHE A 6 -18.43 -2.25 -11.19
N LYS A 7 -17.72 -2.88 -12.13
CA LYS A 7 -16.26 -2.72 -12.29
C LYS A 7 -15.91 -1.27 -12.59
N ILE A 8 -16.61 -0.61 -13.51
CA ILE A 8 -16.38 0.79 -13.85
C ILE A 8 -16.62 1.69 -12.62
N LEU A 9 -17.73 1.50 -11.92
CA LEU A 9 -18.01 2.24 -10.67
C LEU A 9 -16.90 2.05 -9.65
N SER A 10 -16.44 0.82 -9.45
CA SER A 10 -15.36 0.49 -8.52
C SER A 10 -14.06 1.19 -8.90
N VAL A 11 -13.68 1.15 -10.18
CA VAL A 11 -12.50 1.85 -10.70
C VAL A 11 -12.60 3.35 -10.43
N VAL A 12 -13.75 3.97 -10.70
CA VAL A 12 -13.97 5.40 -10.46
C VAL A 12 -13.84 5.74 -8.97
N LEU A 13 -14.52 4.99 -8.09
CA LEU A 13 -14.47 5.21 -6.64
C LEU A 13 -13.05 5.09 -6.09
N ILE A 14 -12.34 4.04 -6.48
CA ILE A 14 -10.97 3.79 -6.05
C ILE A 14 -10.02 4.86 -6.61
N PHE A 15 -10.17 5.24 -7.87
CA PHE A 15 -9.35 6.28 -8.51
C PHE A 15 -9.55 7.64 -7.82
N VAL A 16 -10.81 8.05 -7.60
CA VAL A 16 -11.14 9.30 -6.89
C VAL A 16 -10.56 9.29 -5.48
N THR A 17 -10.74 8.20 -4.74
CA THR A 17 -10.17 8.05 -3.39
C THR A 17 -8.65 8.15 -3.40
N THR A 18 -8.00 7.51 -4.37
CA THR A 18 -6.55 7.55 -4.54
C THR A 18 -6.09 8.97 -4.83
N VAL A 19 -6.69 9.66 -5.80
CA VAL A 19 -6.30 11.01 -6.20
C VAL A 19 -6.54 12.02 -5.07
N LEU A 20 -7.70 11.99 -4.41
CA LEU A 20 -8.01 12.93 -3.32
C LEU A 20 -7.05 12.78 -2.14
N ALA A 21 -6.77 11.54 -1.73
CA ALA A 21 -5.85 11.26 -0.62
C ALA A 21 -4.41 11.70 -0.93
N GLY A 22 -3.95 11.50 -2.17
CA GLY A 22 -2.56 11.80 -2.55
C GLY A 22 -2.32 13.22 -3.07
N LEU A 23 -3.33 13.94 -3.56
CA LEU A 23 -3.19 15.37 -3.89
C LEU A 23 -3.07 16.24 -2.65
N TYR A 24 -3.65 15.84 -1.52
CA TYR A 24 -3.59 16.60 -0.27
C TYR A 24 -2.15 16.95 0.18
N PRO A 25 -1.19 16.00 0.24
CA PRO A 25 0.21 16.29 0.51
C PRO A 25 0.86 17.28 -0.47
N PHE A 26 0.61 17.12 -1.78
CA PHE A 26 1.19 18.00 -2.81
C PHE A 26 0.64 19.43 -2.70
N LEU A 27 -0.68 19.59 -2.52
CA LEU A 27 -1.33 20.90 -2.40
C LEU A 27 -0.86 21.69 -1.17
N ARG A 28 -0.59 21.01 -0.05
CA ARG A 28 -0.04 21.67 1.13
C ARG A 28 1.40 22.13 0.93
N LYS A 29 2.24 21.35 0.23
CA LYS A 29 3.59 21.77 -0.16
C LYS A 29 3.60 23.07 -0.99
N PHE A 30 2.57 23.30 -1.81
CA PHE A 30 2.42 24.55 -2.57
C PHE A 30 2.04 25.77 -1.71
N LYS A 31 1.25 25.58 -0.64
CA LYS A 31 0.67 26.69 0.13
C LYS A 31 1.54 27.16 1.29
N THR A 32 2.47 26.34 1.77
CA THR A 32 3.25 26.66 2.98
C THR A 32 4.72 26.36 2.79
N THR A 33 5.59 27.26 3.23
CA THR A 33 7.05 27.04 3.36
C THR A 33 7.41 26.12 4.54
N ARG A 34 6.42 25.74 5.37
CA ARG A 34 6.61 24.84 6.52
C ARG A 34 6.59 23.37 6.09
N PRO A 35 7.33 22.49 6.79
CA PRO A 35 7.34 21.06 6.51
C PRO A 35 5.92 20.47 6.63
N LEU A 36 5.66 19.49 5.76
CA LEU A 36 4.38 18.79 5.66
C LEU A 36 4.18 17.90 6.89
N GLU A 37 3.57 18.45 7.94
CA GLU A 37 3.27 17.68 9.15
C GLU A 37 1.75 17.50 9.28
N SER A 38 1.29 16.29 8.99
CA SER A 38 -0.02 15.81 9.45
C SER A 38 0.19 14.54 10.27
N PRO A 39 0.69 14.66 11.52
CA PRO A 39 1.12 13.51 12.32
C PRO A 39 0.00 12.49 12.56
N ALA A 40 -1.24 12.96 12.76
CA ALA A 40 -2.39 12.08 12.94
C ALA A 40 -2.73 11.26 11.69
N ALA A 41 -2.60 11.84 10.49
CA ALA A 41 -2.87 11.14 9.24
C ALA A 41 -1.76 10.14 8.89
N GLU A 42 -0.50 10.51 9.13
CA GLU A 42 0.66 9.59 8.99
C GLU A 42 0.55 8.43 10.00
N ALA A 43 0.16 8.71 11.25
CA ALA A 43 -0.09 7.69 12.27
C ALA A 43 -1.25 6.76 11.90
N LEU A 44 -2.39 7.30 11.45
CA LEU A 44 -3.53 6.50 10.99
C LEU A 44 -3.14 5.60 9.81
N ALA A 45 -2.45 6.16 8.81
CA ALA A 45 -1.97 5.41 7.65
C ALA A 45 -0.96 4.31 8.05
N SER A 46 -0.11 4.57 9.04
CA SER A 46 0.82 3.58 9.59
C SER A 46 0.09 2.40 10.23
N GLY A 47 -0.95 2.68 11.02
CA GLY A 47 -1.83 1.66 11.58
C GLY A 47 -2.54 0.82 10.51
N VAL A 48 -3.07 1.50 9.49
CA VAL A 48 -3.69 0.83 8.33
C VAL A 48 -2.70 -0.06 7.59
N PHE A 49 -1.47 0.39 7.31
CA PHE A 49 -0.45 -0.46 6.70
C PHE A 49 -0.09 -1.66 7.56
N LEU A 50 0.07 -1.46 8.88
CA LEU A 50 0.38 -2.55 9.79
C LEU A 50 -0.73 -3.61 9.80
N GLY A 51 -2.00 -3.18 9.89
CA GLY A 51 -3.14 -4.09 9.87
C GLY A 51 -3.36 -4.75 8.51
N ALA A 52 -3.22 -4.01 7.41
CA ALA A 52 -3.32 -4.55 6.06
C ALA A 52 -2.20 -5.56 5.77
N GLY A 53 -0.97 -5.27 6.20
CA GLY A 53 0.17 -6.17 6.05
C GLY A 53 0.04 -7.44 6.90
N LEU A 54 -0.27 -7.32 8.20
CA LEU A 54 -0.32 -8.46 9.11
C LEU A 54 -1.57 -9.33 8.96
N ILE A 55 -2.75 -8.70 8.90
CA ILE A 55 -4.02 -9.40 9.09
C ILE A 55 -4.61 -9.81 7.74
N HIS A 56 -4.68 -8.86 6.81
CA HIS A 56 -5.30 -9.09 5.51
C HIS A 56 -4.33 -9.82 4.56
N MET A 57 -3.26 -9.16 4.11
CA MET A 57 -2.45 -9.67 3.02
C MET A 57 -1.62 -10.90 3.37
N LEU A 58 -1.00 -10.90 4.56
CA LEU A 58 -0.20 -12.03 5.01
C LEU A 58 -1.07 -13.22 5.44
N GLY A 59 -2.26 -12.95 6.02
CA GLY A 59 -3.27 -13.95 6.34
C GLY A 59 -3.77 -14.66 5.08
N ASP A 60 -4.22 -13.89 4.08
CA ASP A 60 -4.72 -14.39 2.80
C ASP A 60 -3.63 -15.14 2.02
N ALA A 61 -2.40 -14.64 2.02
CA ALA A 61 -1.28 -15.35 1.40
C ALA A 61 -1.00 -16.69 2.08
N SER A 62 -1.03 -16.73 3.41
CA SER A 62 -0.76 -17.95 4.17
C SER A 62 -1.84 -19.01 3.96
N THR A 63 -3.12 -18.62 4.00
CA THR A 63 -4.24 -19.53 3.75
C THR A 63 -4.20 -20.04 2.31
N SER A 64 -3.94 -19.17 1.34
CA SER A 64 -3.80 -19.56 -0.06
C SER A 64 -2.65 -20.55 -0.30
N PHE A 65 -1.47 -20.40 0.33
CA PHE A 65 -0.42 -21.42 0.23
C PHE A 65 -0.82 -22.76 0.85
N LEU A 66 -1.52 -22.74 1.99
CA LEU A 66 -2.03 -23.94 2.65
C LEU A 66 -3.06 -24.67 1.77
N ASP A 67 -3.96 -23.95 1.12
CA ASP A 67 -4.94 -24.50 0.20
C ASP A 67 -4.29 -25.19 -1.02
N HIS A 68 -3.07 -24.79 -1.38
CA HIS A 68 -2.25 -25.44 -2.40
C HIS A 68 -1.35 -26.56 -1.86
N GLY A 69 -1.54 -26.99 -0.60
CA GLY A 69 -0.80 -28.08 0.04
C GLY A 69 0.60 -27.72 0.50
N ILE A 70 0.92 -26.43 0.60
CA ILE A 70 2.23 -25.96 1.07
C ILE A 70 2.12 -25.58 2.54
N GLU A 71 2.52 -26.49 3.42
CA GLU A 71 2.50 -26.29 4.89
C GLU A 71 3.66 -25.42 5.38
N TYR A 72 4.77 -25.38 4.64
CA TYR A 72 5.90 -24.51 5.00
C TYR A 72 5.48 -23.04 4.90
N PRO A 73 5.84 -22.17 5.86
CA PRO A 73 5.38 -20.79 5.95
C PRO A 73 6.02 -19.84 4.90
N ILE A 74 5.90 -20.18 3.61
CA ILE A 74 6.49 -19.43 2.49
C ILE A 74 6.03 -17.97 2.52
N ALA A 75 4.75 -17.71 2.84
CA ALA A 75 4.23 -16.34 2.91
C ALA A 75 5.03 -15.46 3.86
N PHE A 76 5.30 -15.96 5.07
CA PHE A 76 6.05 -15.25 6.10
C PHE A 76 7.52 -15.07 5.71
N VAL A 77 8.13 -16.07 5.08
CA VAL A 77 9.51 -15.97 4.58
C VAL A 77 9.61 -14.90 3.50
N LEU A 78 8.72 -14.90 2.50
CA LEU A 78 8.72 -13.92 1.43
C LEU A 78 8.47 -12.50 1.96
N ALA A 79 7.51 -12.32 2.86
CA ALA A 79 7.24 -11.05 3.51
C ALA A 79 8.45 -10.54 4.31
N GLY A 80 9.08 -11.42 5.10
CA GLY A 80 10.30 -11.11 5.87
C GLY A 80 11.48 -10.74 4.97
N CYS A 81 11.69 -11.46 3.87
CA CYS A 81 12.73 -11.16 2.88
C CYS A 81 12.55 -9.76 2.30
N VAL A 82 11.34 -9.38 1.90
CA VAL A 82 11.05 -8.03 1.38
C VAL A 82 11.26 -6.97 2.46
N PHE A 83 10.76 -7.21 3.68
CA PHE A 83 10.96 -6.29 4.81
C PHE A 83 12.44 -6.00 5.06
N LEU A 84 13.27 -7.05 5.14
CA LEU A 84 14.71 -6.94 5.37
C LEU A 84 15.43 -6.29 4.19
N LEU A 85 15.02 -6.58 2.96
CA LEU A 85 15.56 -5.96 1.75
C LEU A 85 15.26 -4.46 1.71
N LEU A 86 14.04 -4.03 2.06
CA LEU A 86 13.69 -2.61 2.16
C LEU A 86 14.50 -1.91 3.25
N LEU A 87 14.67 -2.54 4.41
CA LEU A 87 15.52 -2.03 5.49
C LEU A 87 16.98 -1.89 5.05
N TRP A 88 17.50 -2.88 4.33
CA TRP A 88 18.84 -2.82 3.78
C TRP A 88 19.01 -1.70 2.75
N PHE A 89 18.02 -1.51 1.86
CA PHE A 89 18.02 -0.38 0.92
C PHE A 89 17.96 0.98 1.61
N GLU A 90 17.19 1.11 2.69
CA GLU A 90 17.17 2.34 3.49
C GLU A 90 18.56 2.61 4.10
N HIS A 91 19.19 1.60 4.69
CA HIS A 91 20.55 1.72 5.25
C HIS A 91 21.60 2.04 4.18
N LEU A 92 21.53 1.39 3.02
CA LEU A 92 22.44 1.63 1.90
C LEU A 92 22.25 3.06 1.37
N GLY A 93 21.00 3.51 1.21
CA GLY A 93 20.67 4.87 0.80
C GLY A 93 21.24 5.92 1.75
N ARG A 94 21.16 5.69 3.07
CA ARG A 94 21.77 6.58 4.07
C ARG A 94 23.31 6.58 4.04
N ARG A 95 23.95 5.48 3.63
CA ARG A 95 25.43 5.42 3.52
C ARG A 95 25.97 6.07 2.25
N LEU A 96 25.26 5.96 1.13
CA LEU A 96 25.68 6.53 -0.14
C LEU A 96 25.47 8.06 -0.21
N ASP A 97 24.62 8.62 0.65
CA ASP A 97 24.45 10.06 0.81
C ASP A 97 25.45 10.56 1.85
N GLU A 98 26.63 11.03 1.40
CA GLU A 98 27.72 11.55 2.26
C GLU A 98 27.30 12.75 3.15
N HIS A 99 26.09 13.30 2.94
CA HIS A 99 25.48 14.38 3.73
C HIS A 99 24.35 13.93 4.68
N GLY A 100 24.13 12.63 4.91
CA GLY A 100 23.28 12.15 6.02
C GLY A 100 21.80 12.57 5.97
N ASP A 101 21.27 12.81 4.78
CA ASP A 101 19.97 13.48 4.63
C ASP A 101 18.83 12.46 4.41
N SER A 102 17.76 12.57 5.19
CA SER A 102 16.62 11.64 5.19
C SER A 102 15.74 11.67 3.91
N ASN A 103 16.09 12.50 2.93
CA ASN A 103 15.26 12.85 1.76
C ASN A 103 15.71 12.17 0.45
N SER A 104 16.50 11.10 0.52
CA SER A 104 16.99 10.37 -0.66
C SER A 104 15.83 9.89 -1.56
N PRO A 105 15.90 10.09 -2.89
CA PRO A 105 14.84 9.69 -3.81
C PRO A 105 14.70 8.16 -3.96
N ALA A 106 15.76 7.40 -3.62
CA ALA A 106 15.79 5.95 -3.83
C ALA A 106 14.64 5.23 -3.11
N PHE A 107 14.36 5.63 -1.87
CA PHE A 107 13.29 5.05 -1.07
C PHE A 107 11.91 5.34 -1.66
N ALA A 108 11.66 6.60 -2.05
CA ALA A 108 10.38 7.00 -2.65
C ALA A 108 10.13 6.31 -4.00
N ILE A 109 11.19 6.08 -4.80
CA ILE A 109 11.10 5.33 -6.05
C ILE A 109 10.78 3.85 -5.79
N LEU A 110 11.45 3.22 -4.83
CA LEU A 110 11.21 1.82 -4.47
C LEU A 110 9.78 1.60 -3.96
N ALA A 111 9.30 2.48 -3.07
CA ALA A 111 7.93 2.47 -2.59
C ALA A 111 6.94 2.67 -3.75
N MET A 112 7.20 3.58 -4.69
CA MET A 112 6.37 3.78 -5.88
C MET A 112 6.26 2.48 -6.70
N ILE A 113 7.38 1.83 -7.00
CA ILE A 113 7.41 0.60 -7.81
C ILE A 113 6.60 -0.52 -7.16
N ILE A 114 6.86 -0.83 -5.89
CA ILE A 114 6.21 -1.95 -5.22
C ILE A 114 4.71 -1.67 -5.00
N LEU A 115 4.34 -0.47 -4.57
CA LEU A 115 2.94 -0.08 -4.41
C LEU A 115 2.20 -0.05 -5.76
N SER A 116 2.89 0.25 -6.86
CA SER A 116 2.35 0.19 -8.21
C SER A 116 2.07 -1.25 -8.66
N ILE A 117 3.01 -2.17 -8.43
CA ILE A 117 2.80 -3.60 -8.73
C ILE A 117 1.65 -4.15 -7.89
N HIS A 118 1.63 -3.88 -6.59
CA HIS A 118 0.53 -4.28 -5.71
C HIS A 118 -0.82 -3.70 -6.19
N SER A 119 -0.84 -2.41 -6.58
CA SER A 119 -2.02 -1.76 -7.13
C SER A 119 -2.52 -2.40 -8.43
N LEU A 120 -1.60 -2.82 -9.29
CA LEU A 120 -1.92 -3.51 -10.54
C LEU A 120 -2.61 -4.84 -10.24
N LEU A 121 -2.04 -5.64 -9.33
CA LEU A 121 -2.57 -6.95 -8.97
C LEU A 121 -3.91 -6.88 -8.27
N ALA A 122 -4.08 -5.93 -7.34
CA ALA A 122 -5.38 -5.68 -6.71
C ALA A 122 -6.46 -5.32 -7.74
N GLY A 123 -6.09 -4.53 -8.75
CA GLY A 123 -6.97 -4.24 -9.89
C GLY A 123 -7.29 -5.51 -10.70
N THR A 124 -6.29 -6.34 -10.99
CA THR A 124 -6.48 -7.59 -11.73
C THR A 124 -7.46 -8.54 -11.03
N VAL A 125 -7.34 -8.71 -9.71
CA VAL A 125 -8.26 -9.55 -8.92
C VAL A 125 -9.70 -9.01 -8.97
N LEU A 126 -9.88 -7.69 -8.82
CA LEU A 126 -11.19 -7.06 -8.99
C LEU A 126 -11.76 -7.26 -10.42
N GLY A 127 -10.90 -7.18 -11.44
CA GLY A 127 -11.27 -7.39 -12.84
C GLY A 127 -11.63 -8.84 -13.19
N LEU A 128 -10.99 -9.82 -12.55
CA LEU A 128 -11.27 -11.25 -12.71
C LEU A 128 -12.55 -11.69 -12.01
N SER A 129 -13.01 -10.94 -11.02
CA SER A 129 -14.20 -11.28 -10.25
C SER A 129 -15.42 -11.47 -11.14
N GLY A 130 -16.07 -12.63 -11.02
CA GLY A 130 -17.29 -12.99 -11.77
C GLY A 130 -18.59 -12.73 -11.00
N SER A 131 -18.50 -12.27 -9.75
CA SER A 131 -19.64 -12.10 -8.85
C SER A 131 -19.63 -10.70 -8.23
N ILE A 132 -20.77 -10.02 -8.27
CA ILE A 132 -20.95 -8.70 -7.66
C ILE A 132 -20.63 -8.76 -6.16
N THR A 133 -21.00 -9.84 -5.47
CA THR A 133 -20.69 -10.01 -4.04
C THR A 133 -19.18 -9.98 -3.80
N MET A 134 -18.41 -10.77 -4.55
CA MET A 134 -16.94 -10.78 -4.44
C MET A 134 -16.34 -9.42 -4.79
N MET A 135 -16.86 -8.74 -5.82
CA MET A 135 -16.41 -7.39 -6.17
C MET A 135 -16.67 -6.37 -5.05
N VAL A 136 -17.81 -6.45 -4.36
CA VAL A 136 -18.12 -5.59 -3.21
C VAL A 136 -17.11 -5.81 -2.08
N MET A 137 -16.79 -7.06 -1.75
CA MET A 137 -15.82 -7.38 -0.70
C MET A 137 -14.44 -6.83 -1.05
N ILE A 138 -13.97 -7.08 -2.28
CA ILE A 138 -12.70 -6.58 -2.79
C ILE A 138 -12.68 -5.05 -2.81
N LEU A 139 -13.78 -4.40 -3.24
CA LEU A 139 -13.89 -2.94 -3.26
C LEU A 139 -13.75 -2.35 -1.85
N ILE A 140 -14.46 -2.91 -0.86
CA ILE A 140 -14.37 -2.47 0.54
C ILE A 140 -12.94 -2.65 1.06
N ALA A 141 -12.33 -3.82 0.81
CA ALA A 141 -10.97 -4.12 1.22
C ALA A 141 -9.95 -3.14 0.62
N ILE A 142 -10.04 -2.87 -0.69
CA ILE A 142 -9.18 -1.90 -1.38
C ILE A 142 -9.41 -0.50 -0.82
N LEU A 143 -10.66 -0.04 -0.73
CA LEU A 143 -10.96 1.32 -0.23
C LEU A 143 -10.48 1.53 1.20
N ALA A 144 -10.50 0.49 2.05
CA ALA A 144 -10.05 0.56 3.44
C ALA A 144 -8.58 0.99 3.59
N HIS A 145 -7.70 0.63 2.65
CA HIS A 145 -6.27 0.91 2.73
C HIS A 145 -5.68 1.69 1.54
N LYS A 146 -6.40 1.82 0.42
CA LYS A 146 -5.88 2.50 -0.78
C LYS A 146 -5.60 3.98 -0.55
N TRP A 147 -6.45 4.64 0.23
CA TRP A 147 -6.25 6.03 0.61
C TRP A 147 -4.94 6.20 1.41
N ALA A 148 -4.63 5.27 2.31
CA ALA A 148 -3.42 5.29 3.15
C ALA A 148 -2.17 5.05 2.31
N ALA A 149 -2.23 4.12 1.36
CA ALA A 149 -1.17 3.88 0.38
C ALA A 149 -0.88 5.13 -0.46
N SER A 150 -1.93 5.75 -1.00
CA SER A 150 -1.84 6.96 -1.81
C SER A 150 -1.27 8.15 -1.04
N PHE A 151 -1.81 8.39 0.16
CA PHE A 151 -1.38 9.46 1.04
C PHE A 151 0.10 9.30 1.42
N SER A 152 0.50 8.11 1.85
CA SER A 152 1.88 7.85 2.29
C SER A 152 2.89 7.96 1.14
N LEU A 153 2.56 7.44 -0.05
CA LEU A 153 3.40 7.61 -1.23
C LEU A 153 3.55 9.09 -1.61
N ALA A 154 2.46 9.85 -1.58
CA ALA A 154 2.51 11.28 -1.86
C ALA A 154 3.35 12.05 -0.84
N VAL A 155 3.25 11.72 0.46
CA VAL A 155 4.12 12.28 1.51
C VAL A 155 5.59 11.97 1.20
N GLN A 156 5.94 10.72 0.90
CA GLN A 156 7.32 10.32 0.58
C GLN A 156 7.87 11.04 -0.66
N LEU A 157 7.10 11.05 -1.75
CA LEU A 157 7.48 11.76 -2.99
C LEU A 157 7.61 13.27 -2.76
N SER A 158 6.79 13.85 -1.88
CA SER A 158 6.84 15.28 -1.54
C SER A 158 8.02 15.67 -0.65
N LYS A 159 8.46 14.77 0.25
CA LYS A 159 9.61 14.97 1.15
C LYS A 159 10.94 14.66 0.43
N SER A 160 10.93 13.85 -0.62
CA SER A 160 12.14 13.52 -1.41
C SER A 160 12.75 14.72 -2.16
N ARG A 161 14.01 14.58 -2.57
CA ARG A 161 14.74 15.54 -3.42
C ARG A 161 14.26 15.59 -4.89
N LEU A 162 13.25 14.80 -5.26
CA LEU A 162 12.67 14.83 -6.61
C LEU A 162 12.01 16.18 -6.89
N SER A 163 12.10 16.63 -8.15
CA SER A 163 11.33 17.79 -8.59
C SER A 163 9.83 17.50 -8.48
N LEU A 164 9.02 18.51 -8.20
CA LEU A 164 7.57 18.35 -8.07
C LEU A 164 6.92 17.73 -9.31
N ARG A 165 7.45 18.02 -10.50
CA ARG A 165 7.01 17.41 -11.75
C ARG A 165 7.28 15.89 -11.76
N GLN A 166 8.47 15.46 -11.34
CA GLN A 166 8.78 14.03 -11.22
C GLN A 166 7.87 13.36 -10.19
N SER A 167 7.70 13.97 -9.01
CA SER A 167 6.81 13.43 -7.97
C SER A 167 5.36 13.27 -8.45
N LEU A 168 4.82 14.27 -9.16
CA LEU A 168 3.47 14.19 -9.72
C LEU A 168 3.35 13.16 -10.85
N LEU A 169 4.37 13.03 -11.71
CA LEU A 169 4.39 11.99 -12.75
C LEU A 169 4.43 10.59 -12.14
N MET A 170 5.30 10.37 -11.16
CA MET A 170 5.40 9.08 -10.44
C MET A 170 4.12 8.74 -9.69
N PHE A 171 3.51 9.73 -9.03
CA PHE A 171 2.21 9.55 -8.39
C PHE A 171 1.11 9.23 -9.41
N GLY A 172 1.07 9.95 -10.54
CA GLY A 172 0.14 9.68 -11.63
C GLY A 172 0.26 8.25 -12.16
N LEU A 173 1.49 7.76 -12.38
CA LEU A 173 1.73 6.36 -12.77
C LEU A 173 1.14 5.38 -11.75
N PHE A 174 1.37 5.59 -10.45
CA PHE A 174 0.78 4.78 -9.40
C PHE A 174 -0.76 4.76 -9.44
N THR A 175 -1.41 5.91 -9.67
CA THR A 175 -2.88 5.99 -9.73
C THR A 175 -3.49 5.20 -10.90
N LEU A 176 -2.74 5.06 -12.00
CA LEU A 176 -3.20 4.37 -13.22
C LEU A 176 -3.04 2.85 -13.14
N MET A 177 -2.26 2.33 -12.20
CA MET A 177 -2.00 0.89 -12.09
C MET A 177 -3.25 0.09 -11.75
N LEU A 178 -4.14 0.60 -10.88
CA LEU A 178 -5.37 -0.13 -10.54
C LEU A 178 -6.37 -0.19 -11.70
N PRO A 179 -6.72 0.92 -12.39
CA PRO A 179 -7.52 0.86 -13.61
C PRO A 179 -6.93 -0.07 -14.66
N LEU A 180 -5.60 -0.02 -14.86
CA LEU A 180 -4.90 -0.94 -15.76
C LEU A 180 -5.08 -2.40 -15.31
N GLY A 181 -4.95 -2.67 -14.02
CA GLY A 181 -5.17 -3.99 -13.45
C GLY A 181 -6.58 -4.51 -13.71
N VAL A 182 -7.61 -3.71 -13.47
CA VAL A 182 -9.02 -4.11 -13.73
C VAL A 182 -9.26 -4.41 -15.21
N ALA A 183 -8.67 -3.61 -16.11
CA ALA A 183 -8.73 -3.86 -17.54
C ALA A 183 -8.03 -5.18 -17.93
N LEU A 184 -6.84 -5.44 -17.40
CA LEU A 184 -6.12 -6.69 -17.62
C LEU A 184 -6.89 -7.89 -17.05
N GLY A 185 -7.38 -7.80 -15.82
CA GLY A 185 -8.17 -8.86 -15.19
C GLY A 185 -9.42 -9.21 -15.98
N SER A 186 -10.12 -8.20 -16.51
CA SER A 186 -11.31 -8.43 -17.33
C SER A 186 -10.99 -9.06 -18.69
N GLY A 187 -9.78 -8.86 -19.23
CA GLY A 187 -9.34 -9.43 -20.50
C GLY A 187 -8.66 -10.81 -20.40
N ILE A 188 -8.25 -11.24 -19.21
CA ILE A 188 -7.39 -12.43 -19.00
C ILE A 188 -8.17 -13.61 -18.35
N LEU A 189 -9.51 -13.56 -18.35
CA LEU A 189 -10.37 -14.55 -17.65
C LEU A 189 -10.04 -16.04 -17.91
N GLU A 190 -9.40 -16.39 -19.03
CA GLU A 190 -9.09 -17.77 -19.41
C GLU A 190 -7.66 -18.26 -19.07
N TYR A 191 -6.70 -17.40 -18.68
CA TYR A 191 -5.29 -17.80 -18.55
C TYR A 191 -4.77 -17.92 -17.12
N THR A 192 -5.50 -17.42 -16.12
CA THR A 192 -5.02 -17.35 -14.72
C THR A 192 -4.89 -18.72 -14.06
N SER A 193 -5.62 -19.72 -14.55
CA SER A 193 -5.57 -21.12 -14.08
C SER A 193 -4.18 -21.77 -14.23
N SER A 194 -3.30 -21.18 -15.05
CA SER A 194 -1.97 -21.74 -15.33
C SER A 194 -0.95 -21.51 -14.22
N TYR A 195 -1.15 -20.52 -13.34
CA TYR A 195 -0.14 -20.13 -12.32
C TYR A 195 -0.77 -19.77 -10.96
N PRO A 196 -1.39 -20.74 -10.26
CA PRO A 196 -2.14 -20.47 -9.02
C PRO A 196 -1.28 -19.93 -7.87
N LEU A 197 0.03 -20.22 -7.84
CA LEU A 197 0.94 -19.74 -6.79
C LEU A 197 1.38 -18.28 -6.96
N LEU A 198 1.10 -17.65 -8.10
CA LEU A 198 1.54 -16.30 -8.38
C LEU A 198 0.88 -15.27 -7.45
N GLU A 199 -0.41 -15.46 -7.16
CA GLU A 199 -1.20 -14.61 -6.27
C GLU A 199 -0.67 -14.59 -4.83
N PRO A 200 -0.53 -15.74 -4.13
CA PRO A 200 -0.02 -15.74 -2.76
C PRO A 200 1.43 -15.25 -2.66
N ILE A 201 2.27 -15.47 -3.69
CA ILE A 201 3.61 -14.87 -3.76
C ILE A 201 3.52 -13.34 -3.72
N PHE A 202 2.71 -12.73 -4.59
CA PHE A 202 2.62 -11.28 -4.63
C PHE A 202 1.98 -10.66 -3.38
N TYR A 203 0.97 -11.31 -2.79
CA TYR A 203 0.41 -10.88 -1.51
C TYR A 203 1.46 -10.90 -0.40
N SER A 204 2.31 -11.93 -0.37
CA SER A 204 3.41 -12.04 0.60
C SER A 204 4.44 -10.91 0.43
N LEU A 205 4.85 -10.61 -0.82
CA LEU A 205 5.81 -9.54 -1.10
C LEU A 205 5.24 -8.17 -0.71
N ALA A 206 3.98 -7.92 -1.05
CA ALA A 206 3.32 -6.66 -0.74
C ALA A 206 3.03 -6.51 0.76
N ALA A 207 2.72 -7.61 1.47
CA ALA A 207 2.63 -7.63 2.94
C ALA A 207 3.95 -7.19 3.58
N GLY A 208 5.10 -7.73 3.14
CA GLY A 208 6.42 -7.31 3.62
C GLY A 208 6.70 -5.81 3.45
N THR A 209 6.22 -5.22 2.35
CA THR A 209 6.32 -3.78 2.10
C THR A 209 5.45 -2.96 3.04
N PHE A 210 4.21 -3.40 3.28
CA PHE A 210 3.28 -2.75 4.18
C PHE A 210 3.73 -2.84 5.64
N LEU A 211 4.30 -3.99 6.05
CA LEU A 211 4.93 -4.14 7.37
C LEU A 211 6.07 -3.14 7.55
N TYR A 212 6.94 -3.00 6.56
CA TYR A 212 8.05 -2.04 6.60
C TYR A 212 7.55 -0.59 6.69
N LEU A 213 6.60 -0.22 5.82
CA LEU A 213 6.01 1.12 5.79
C LEU A 213 5.23 1.45 7.08
N GLY A 214 4.48 0.49 7.62
CA GLY A 214 3.73 0.65 8.85
C GLY A 214 4.63 0.78 10.09
N THR A 215 5.75 0.05 10.13
CA THR A 215 6.63 0.01 11.32
C THR A 215 7.77 1.03 11.26
N LEU A 216 8.87 0.70 10.58
CA LEU A 216 10.11 1.45 10.65
C LEU A 216 10.02 2.82 10.00
N HIS A 217 9.18 2.97 8.98
CA HIS A 217 8.95 4.26 8.35
C HIS A 217 7.83 5.05 9.07
N GLY A 218 6.67 4.42 9.27
CA GLY A 218 5.48 5.05 9.83
C GLY A 218 5.55 5.29 11.35
N LEU A 219 5.62 4.21 12.13
CA LEU A 219 5.60 4.28 13.60
C LEU A 219 6.80 5.05 14.17
N LYS A 220 8.00 4.83 13.63
CA LYS A 220 9.20 5.55 14.08
C LYS A 220 9.05 7.06 13.96
N GLN A 221 8.48 7.53 12.84
CA GLN A 221 8.39 8.95 12.53
C GLN A 221 7.17 9.63 13.18
N SER A 222 6.12 8.85 13.49
CA SER A 222 4.80 9.36 13.89
C SER A 222 4.40 9.13 15.36
N THR A 223 5.09 8.27 16.12
CA THR A 223 4.64 7.84 17.47
C THR A 223 5.77 7.66 18.49
N MET A 224 5.44 7.12 19.68
CA MET A 224 6.25 7.05 20.90
C MET A 224 7.54 6.20 20.84
N VAL A 225 8.13 5.99 19.67
CA VAL A 225 9.44 5.34 19.54
C VAL A 225 10.56 6.34 19.83
N ASP A 226 10.55 7.48 19.13
CA ASP A 226 11.57 8.54 19.30
C ASP A 226 11.00 9.77 20.05
N LYS A 227 9.67 9.95 20.10
CA LYS A 227 8.99 11.08 20.75
C LYS A 227 8.26 10.66 22.03
N CYS A 228 8.70 11.11 23.19
CA CYS A 228 8.04 10.76 24.46
C CYS A 228 6.58 11.28 24.51
N CYS A 229 5.67 10.47 25.05
CA CYS A 229 4.29 10.85 25.44
C CYS A 229 3.29 11.26 24.34
N ASP A 230 3.50 10.89 23.07
CA ASP A 230 2.53 11.14 21.99
C ASP A 230 1.39 10.11 21.93
N LEU A 231 0.61 10.04 23.01
CA LEU A 231 -0.51 9.10 23.12
C LEU A 231 -1.60 9.39 22.07
N LYS A 232 -1.79 10.66 21.72
CA LYS A 232 -2.79 11.07 20.72
C LYS A 232 -2.50 10.43 19.37
N ASN A 233 -1.30 10.57 18.82
CA ASN A 233 -0.98 9.94 17.52
C ASN A 233 -0.94 8.41 17.63
N PHE A 234 -0.54 7.86 18.77
CA PHE A 234 -0.64 6.41 19.00
C PHE A 234 -2.08 5.90 18.90
N THR A 235 -3.08 6.64 19.42
CA THR A 235 -4.49 6.23 19.25
C THR A 235 -4.90 6.14 17.78
N PHE A 236 -4.41 7.02 16.91
CA PHE A 236 -4.68 6.94 15.47
C PHE A 236 -4.08 5.70 14.81
N VAL A 237 -2.89 5.26 15.24
CA VAL A 237 -2.33 3.96 14.80
C VAL A 237 -3.27 2.82 15.18
N VAL A 238 -3.70 2.77 16.45
CA VAL A 238 -4.57 1.70 16.93
C VAL A 238 -5.88 1.69 16.14
N VAL A 239 -6.47 2.86 15.89
CA VAL A 239 -7.67 2.98 15.05
C VAL A 239 -7.42 2.45 13.64
N GLY A 240 -6.30 2.79 13.00
CA GLY A 240 -5.96 2.30 11.67
C GLY A 240 -5.76 0.78 11.61
N PHE A 241 -5.12 0.22 12.63
CA PHE A 241 -4.92 -1.22 12.76
C PHE A 241 -6.25 -1.96 12.95
N LEU A 242 -7.09 -1.47 13.87
CA LEU A 242 -8.41 -2.05 14.14
C LEU A 242 -9.35 -1.94 12.94
N LEU A 243 -9.26 -0.85 12.17
CA LEU A 243 -10.01 -0.72 10.91
C LEU A 243 -9.71 -1.89 9.97
N MET A 244 -8.43 -2.22 9.78
CA MET A 244 -8.05 -3.34 8.94
C MET A 244 -8.41 -4.70 9.56
N ALA A 245 -8.36 -4.83 10.90
CA ALA A 245 -8.83 -6.03 11.58
C ALA A 245 -10.33 -6.29 11.35
N VAL A 246 -11.16 -5.23 11.36
CA VAL A 246 -12.60 -5.34 11.08
C VAL A 246 -12.85 -5.70 9.62
N VAL A 247 -12.13 -5.07 8.69
CA VAL A 247 -12.22 -5.40 7.25
C VAL A 247 -11.87 -6.86 7.00
N ALA A 248 -10.86 -7.38 7.71
CA ALA A 248 -10.41 -8.76 7.58
C ALA A 248 -11.40 -9.83 8.07
N ILE A 249 -12.52 -9.47 8.70
CA ILE A 249 -13.61 -10.42 9.04
C ILE A 249 -14.28 -10.95 7.76
N TRP A 250 -14.17 -10.17 6.68
CA TRP A 250 -14.98 -10.31 5.48
C TRP A 250 -14.16 -10.46 4.20
N THR A 251 -12.84 -10.45 4.31
CA THR A 251 -11.90 -10.81 3.24
C THR A 251 -11.43 -12.22 3.50
#